data_AF-A0A7L4EDT2-F1
#
_entry.id   AF-A0A7L4EDT2-F1
#
_cell.length_a   1.000
_cell.length_b   1.000
_cell.length_c   1.000
_cell.angle_alpha   90.00
_cell.angle_beta   90.00
_cell.angle_gamma   90.00
#
_symmetry.space_group_name_H-M   'P 1'
#
loop_
_entity.id
_entity.type
_entity.pdbx_description
1 polymer ?
#
loop_
_entity_poly.entity_id
_entity_poly.type
_entity_poly.pdbx_seq_one_letter_code
_entity_poly.pdbx_strand_id
1 'polypeptide(L)'
;MLSLLVRAAATAGPLRSLCRSSLCSLAPWGRAAGLPAASGSWAPPPWRAPRGLLAAPPPLGPPLPAGLKTRTVLKRRCKDCYIVRRRGRLYVCCKSNPRHKQRKG
;
A
#
# COMPACT_ATOMS: atom_id res chain seq x y z
N MET A 1 -26.54 -16.13 65.34
CA MET A 1 -25.31 -15.43 64.93
C MET A 1 -25.52 -14.94 63.49
N LEU A 2 -26.52 -14.11 63.21
CA LEU A 2 -26.50 -12.64 63.26
C LEU A 2 -25.27 -12.01 62.58
N SER A 3 -25.53 -11.31 61.46
CA SER A 3 -24.88 -10.12 60.86
C SER A 3 -24.74 -10.32 59.33
N LEU A 4 -25.69 -9.93 58.47
CA LEU A 4 -26.12 -8.58 58.04
C LEU A 4 -24.98 -7.59 57.72
N LEU A 5 -25.22 -6.85 56.62
CA LEU A 5 -24.58 -5.63 56.07
C LEU A 5 -23.69 -5.88 54.83
N VAL A 6 -24.11 -5.62 53.58
CA VAL A 6 -24.56 -4.37 52.88
C VAL A 6 -23.42 -3.39 52.55
N ARG A 7 -23.18 -3.20 51.23
CA ARG A 7 -22.68 -2.03 50.46
C ARG A 7 -21.70 -2.49 49.36
N ALA A 8 -21.67 -1.95 48.14
CA ALA A 8 -22.16 -0.69 47.62
C ALA A 8 -22.44 -0.78 46.10
N ALA A 9 -23.27 0.17 45.64
CA ALA A 9 -23.63 0.42 44.27
C ALA A 9 -22.46 0.92 43.40
N ALA A 10 -22.43 0.51 42.14
CA ALA A 10 -21.74 1.22 41.07
C ALA A 10 -22.73 1.47 39.93
N THR A 11 -23.29 2.67 39.91
CA THR A 11 -24.11 3.22 38.84
C THR A 11 -23.22 3.56 37.64
N ALA A 12 -23.21 2.74 36.60
CA ALA A 12 -22.66 3.14 35.30
C ALA A 12 -23.74 3.92 34.54
N GLY A 13 -23.49 5.21 34.33
CA GLY A 13 -24.45 6.18 33.81
C GLY A 13 -24.84 5.99 32.34
N PRO A 14 -25.91 6.69 31.89
CA PRO A 14 -26.42 6.59 30.54
C PRO A 14 -25.46 7.23 29.54
N LEU A 15 -25.18 6.54 28.43
CA LEU A 15 -24.53 7.09 27.25
C LEU A 15 -25.29 8.32 26.80
N ARG A 16 -24.74 9.50 27.08
CA ARG A 16 -25.23 10.77 26.59
C ARG A 16 -24.97 10.85 25.09
N SER A 17 -26.08 10.62 24.39
CA SER A 17 -26.49 11.27 23.15
C SER A 17 -25.95 12.70 22.98
N LEU A 18 -25.78 13.06 21.70
CA LEU A 18 -25.55 14.38 21.10
C LEU A 18 -24.12 14.93 21.11
N CYS A 19 -23.46 14.80 19.95
CA CYS A 19 -22.98 15.93 19.13
C CYS A 19 -22.95 15.41 17.67
N ARG A 20 -23.87 15.80 16.77
CA ARG A 20 -23.93 17.09 16.05
C ARG A 20 -22.64 17.24 15.24
N SER A 21 -22.62 17.03 13.92
CA SER A 21 -23.14 17.91 12.84
C SER A 21 -22.82 17.19 11.51
N SER A 22 -23.72 16.87 10.57
CA SER A 22 -24.61 17.71 9.74
C SER A 22 -23.96 18.99 9.22
N LEU A 23 -23.78 19.04 7.89
CA LEU A 23 -23.23 20.14 7.09
C LEU A 23 -21.70 20.33 7.12
N CYS A 24 -20.98 19.39 6.49
CA CYS A 24 -19.84 19.81 5.65
C CYS A 24 -20.42 20.17 4.28
N SER A 25 -20.87 21.41 4.23
CA SER A 25 -21.31 22.17 3.09
C SER A 25 -20.46 21.90 1.86
N LEU A 26 -21.13 21.43 0.81
CA LEU A 26 -21.08 22.01 -0.54
C LEU A 26 -19.82 22.85 -0.77
N ALA A 27 -18.77 22.24 -1.30
CA ALA A 27 -17.80 22.97 -2.10
C ALA A 27 -18.36 22.98 -3.53
N PRO A 28 -18.88 24.11 -4.05
CA PRO A 28 -19.05 24.25 -5.48
C PRO A 28 -17.64 24.25 -6.06
N TRP A 29 -17.35 23.30 -6.94
CA TRP A 29 -16.20 23.39 -7.82
C TRP A 29 -16.42 24.59 -8.76
N GLY A 30 -16.10 25.76 -8.24
CA GLY A 30 -16.15 27.04 -8.89
C GLY A 30 -15.07 27.09 -9.96
N ARG A 31 -15.53 27.00 -11.20
CA ARG A 31 -14.98 27.65 -12.40
C ARG A 31 -13.77 28.56 -12.13
N ALA A 32 -12.58 28.10 -12.51
CA ALA A 32 -11.56 28.96 -13.10
C ALA A 32 -11.54 28.59 -14.59
N ALA A 33 -12.21 29.39 -15.42
CA ALA A 33 -11.62 30.53 -16.13
C ALA A 33 -10.81 30.06 -17.35
N GLY A 34 -11.40 30.31 -18.53
CA GLY A 34 -10.78 30.54 -19.82
C GLY A 34 -9.53 29.73 -20.18
N LEU A 35 -9.71 28.72 -21.03
CA LEU A 35 -8.65 28.33 -21.96
C LEU A 35 -8.47 29.50 -22.96
N PRO A 36 -7.30 30.15 -23.05
CA PRO A 36 -7.03 31.02 -24.17
C PRO A 36 -6.93 30.15 -25.42
N ALA A 37 -7.82 30.42 -26.37
CA ALA A 37 -7.65 30.04 -27.76
C ALA A 37 -6.42 30.78 -28.29
N ALA A 38 -5.25 30.16 -28.17
CA ALA A 38 -4.06 30.56 -28.90
C ALA A 38 -3.95 29.68 -30.14
N SER A 39 -4.55 30.17 -31.22
CA SER A 39 -4.20 29.82 -32.60
C SER A 39 -2.75 30.27 -32.86
N GLY A 40 -1.80 29.51 -32.34
CA GLY A 40 -0.39 29.63 -32.66
C GLY A 40 0.01 28.36 -33.39
N SER A 41 0.17 28.45 -34.71
CA SER A 41 0.79 27.41 -35.52
C SER A 41 2.20 27.14 -35.00
N TRP A 42 2.35 26.21 -34.07
CA TRP A 42 3.65 25.62 -33.75
C TRP A 42 4.02 24.72 -34.91
N ALA A 43 4.60 25.31 -35.95
CA ALA A 43 5.37 24.55 -36.91
C ALA A 43 6.50 23.87 -36.12
N PRO A 44 6.52 22.53 -36.00
CA PRO A 44 7.64 21.87 -35.35
C PRO A 44 8.92 22.16 -36.16
N PRO A 45 10.07 22.32 -35.49
CA PRO A 45 11.33 22.56 -36.19
C PRO A 45 11.65 21.41 -37.16
N PRO A 46 12.37 21.68 -38.26
CA PRO A 46 12.55 20.77 -39.40
C PRO A 46 13.28 19.45 -39.08
N TRP A 47 13.77 19.30 -37.84
CA TRP A 47 14.40 18.08 -37.35
C TRP A 47 13.45 17.17 -36.55
N ARG A 48 12.16 17.52 -36.37
CA ARG A 48 11.15 16.55 -35.96
C ARG A 48 10.83 15.64 -37.15
N ALA A 49 11.69 14.64 -37.32
CA ALA A 49 11.43 13.51 -38.19
C ALA A 49 10.02 12.95 -37.93
N PRO A 50 9.29 12.55 -38.97
CA PRO A 50 7.98 11.95 -38.79
C PRO A 50 8.13 10.73 -37.89
N ARG A 51 7.22 10.60 -36.92
CA ARG A 51 7.08 9.41 -36.07
C ARG A 51 6.63 8.22 -36.93
N GLY A 52 7.51 7.75 -37.81
CA GLY A 52 7.32 6.59 -38.67
C GLY A 52 8.08 5.41 -38.07
N LEU A 53 7.31 4.49 -37.45
CA LEU A 53 7.47 3.05 -37.59
C LEU A 53 8.85 2.40 -37.34
N LEU A 54 9.67 2.93 -36.43
CA LEU A 54 10.84 2.21 -35.90
C LEU A 54 10.88 2.19 -34.37
N ALA A 55 9.72 2.04 -33.72
CA ALA A 55 9.71 1.55 -32.35
C ALA A 55 10.03 0.05 -32.41
N ALA A 56 11.32 -0.28 -32.54
CA ALA A 56 11.81 -1.63 -32.30
C ALA A 56 11.25 -2.07 -30.93
N PRO A 57 10.58 -3.23 -30.84
CA PRO A 57 10.14 -3.73 -29.55
C PRO A 57 11.36 -3.79 -28.62
N PRO A 58 11.24 -3.41 -27.34
CA PRO A 58 12.35 -3.52 -26.41
C PRO A 58 12.90 -4.95 -26.50
N PRO A 59 14.24 -5.14 -26.51
CA PRO A 59 14.80 -6.47 -26.60
C PRO A 59 14.13 -7.33 -25.54
N LEU A 60 13.61 -8.49 -25.97
CA LEU A 60 13.07 -9.52 -25.09
C LEU A 60 14.24 -10.05 -24.25
N GLY A 61 14.65 -9.24 -23.28
CA GLY A 61 15.70 -9.58 -22.34
C GLY A 61 15.29 -10.83 -21.58
N PRO A 62 16.28 -11.60 -21.10
CA PRO A 62 15.99 -12.79 -20.31
C PRO A 62 15.03 -12.42 -19.16
N PRO A 63 14.05 -13.27 -18.84
CA PRO A 63 13.10 -13.00 -17.78
C PRO A 63 13.86 -12.68 -16.51
N LEU A 64 13.50 -11.57 -15.86
CA LEU A 64 14.14 -11.14 -14.63
C LEU A 64 14.13 -12.31 -13.62
N PRO A 65 15.24 -12.55 -12.90
CA PRO A 65 15.33 -13.67 -11.98
C PRO A 65 14.14 -13.64 -11.01
N ALA A 66 13.37 -14.73 -11.01
CA ALA A 66 12.24 -14.89 -10.13
C ALA A 66 12.68 -14.68 -8.67
N GLY A 67 12.11 -13.66 -8.02
CA GLY A 67 12.50 -13.26 -6.68
C GLY A 67 12.23 -14.31 -5.59
N LEU A 68 12.56 -13.95 -4.34
CA LEU A 68 12.25 -14.75 -3.15
C LEU A 68 10.73 -14.95 -2.99
N LYS A 69 10.31 -16.13 -2.51
CA LYS A 69 8.89 -16.44 -2.26
C LYS A 69 8.36 -15.56 -1.12
N THR A 70 7.41 -14.68 -1.41
CA THR A 70 6.77 -13.85 -0.40
C THR A 70 5.55 -14.57 0.20
N ARG A 71 5.46 -14.64 1.53
CA ARG A 71 4.36 -15.29 2.27
C ARG A 71 3.94 -14.40 3.45
N THR A 72 2.66 -14.42 3.80
CA THR A 72 2.12 -13.68 4.96
C THR A 72 2.62 -14.26 6.29
N VAL A 73 2.66 -15.59 6.39
CA VAL A 73 3.17 -16.33 7.55
C VAL A 73 4.44 -17.08 7.15
N LEU A 74 5.49 -16.92 7.97
CA LEU A 74 6.75 -17.63 7.79
C LEU A 74 6.74 -18.93 8.59
N LYS A 75 7.06 -20.04 7.92
CA LYS A 75 7.23 -21.36 8.55
C LYS A 75 8.56 -21.98 8.14
N ARG A 76 9.24 -22.61 9.10
CA ARG A 76 10.45 -23.42 8.85
C ARG A 76 10.01 -24.75 8.24
N ARG A 77 10.65 -25.16 7.14
CA ARG A 77 10.36 -26.43 6.44
C ARG A 77 11.38 -27.53 6.77
N CYS A 78 12.52 -27.12 7.30
CA CYS A 78 13.70 -27.95 7.51
C CYS A 78 14.40 -27.54 8.81
N LYS A 79 15.30 -28.38 9.31
CA LYS A 79 16.06 -28.13 10.54
C LYS A 79 17.01 -26.93 10.39
N ASP A 80 17.63 -26.80 9.22
CA ASP A 80 18.57 -25.71 8.90
C ASP A 80 17.88 -24.39 8.51
N CYS A 81 16.55 -24.36 8.55
CA CYS A 81 15.77 -23.19 8.20
C CYS A 81 15.74 -22.27 9.43
N TYR A 82 16.29 -21.06 9.31
CA TYR A 82 16.31 -20.09 10.40
C TYR A 82 15.67 -18.76 9.98
N ILE A 83 15.16 -18.03 10.96
CA ILE A 83 14.43 -16.77 10.74
C ILE A 83 15.40 -15.62 11.03
N VAL A 84 15.48 -14.66 10.11
CA VAL A 84 16.32 -13.47 10.25
C VAL A 84 15.52 -12.20 9.97
N ARG A 85 15.85 -11.11 10.67
CA ARG A 85 15.37 -9.76 10.34
C ARG A 85 16.43 -9.04 9.52
N ARG A 86 16.05 -8.57 8.34
CA ARG A 86 16.92 -7.78 7.45
C ARG A 86 16.10 -6.62 6.90
N ARG A 87 16.64 -5.39 6.96
CA ARG A 87 15.97 -4.19 6.41
C ARG A 87 14.51 -4.04 6.89
N GLY A 88 14.27 -4.28 8.19
CA GLY A 88 12.94 -4.19 8.80
C GLY A 88 11.94 -5.32 8.46
N ARG A 89 12.32 -6.30 7.63
CA ARG A 89 11.45 -7.42 7.24
C ARG A 89 11.97 -8.76 7.75
N LEU A 90 11.06 -9.68 8.03
CA LEU A 90 11.39 -11.06 8.42
C LEU A 90 11.60 -11.93 7.19
N TYR A 91 12.60 -12.81 7.25
CA TYR A 91 12.93 -13.76 6.20
C TYR A 91 13.18 -15.14 6.80
N VAL A 92 12.83 -16.18 6.06
CA VAL A 92 13.35 -17.54 6.30
C VAL A 92 14.53 -17.74 5.37
N CYS A 93 15.69 -18.04 5.93
CA CYS A 93 16.90 -18.39 5.21
C CYS A 93 17.25 -19.85 5.48
N CYS A 94 17.81 -20.52 4.48
CA CYS A 94 18.29 -21.89 4.59
C CYS A 94 19.55 -22.01 3.74
N LYS A 95 20.61 -22.58 4.31
CA LYS A 95 21.90 -22.75 3.62
C LYS A 95 21.91 -24.03 2.78
N SER A 96 21.35 -25.12 3.30
CA SER A 96 21.24 -26.42 2.61
C SER A 96 20.28 -26.36 1.42
N ASN A 97 19.09 -25.78 1.61
CA ASN A 97 18.02 -25.79 0.60
C ASN A 97 17.54 -24.37 0.25
N PRO A 98 18.00 -23.76 -0.87
CA PRO A 98 17.61 -22.40 -1.26
C PRO A 98 16.13 -22.27 -1.63
N ARG A 99 15.45 -23.38 -1.98
CA ARG A 99 14.01 -23.42 -2.28
C ARG A 99 13.12 -23.04 -1.08
N HIS A 100 13.66 -23.08 0.15
CA HIS A 100 12.97 -22.72 1.38
C HIS A 100 13.02 -21.23 1.70
N LYS A 101 13.82 -20.44 0.96
CA LYS A 101 13.96 -19.01 1.22
C LYS A 101 12.64 -18.28 1.00
N GLN A 102 12.19 -17.57 2.03
CA GLN A 102 10.90 -16.86 2.04
C GLN A 102 11.06 -15.47 2.64
N ARG A 103 10.24 -14.52 2.17
CA ARG A 103 10.13 -13.16 2.72
C ARG A 103 8.74 -12.97 3.31
N LYS A 104 8.64 -12.30 4.46
CA LYS A 104 7.36 -11.85 4.99
C LYS A 104 6.82 -10.72 4.10
N GLY A 105 5.65 -10.96 3.50
CA GLY A 105 4.86 -9.95 2.80
C GLY A 105 4.39 -8.87 3.76
#